data_AF-A0A820DV44-F1
#
_entry.id   AF-A0A820DV44-F1
#
_cell.length_a   1.000
_cell.length_b   1.000
_cell.length_c   1.000
_cell.angle_alpha   90.00
_cell.angle_beta   90.00
_cell.angle_gamma   90.00
#
_symmetry.space_group_name_H-M   'P 1'
#
loop_
_entity.id
_entity.type
_entity.pdbx_description
1 polymer ?
#
loop_
_entity_poly.entity_id
_entity_poly.type
_entity_poly.pdbx_seq_one_letter_code
_entity_poly.pdbx_strand_id
1 'polypeptide(L)'
;FLLDYPLIFPEDAEIRIPPEPAKNCSAKLEKKFEEYYKRFKKTGVDQNVAIQELKDFRNPCMYEKMISHLDIDEIGTNFPQELYDPHWWGKESYYEELSKAQKIEMDRREKERRERPKIGFTPGVKKVDQLGVGSSNNSDISGEKRKTRFDQ
;
A
#
# COMPACT_ATOMS: atom_id res chain seq x y z
N PHE A 1 7.25 -21.01 15.07
CA PHE A 1 6.59 -21.93 14.12
C PHE A 1 6.65 -21.40 12.68
N LEU A 2 7.77 -20.80 12.26
CA LEU A 2 7.88 -20.15 10.94
C LEU A 2 9.32 -20.20 10.40
N LEU A 3 10.01 -21.33 10.60
CA LEU A 3 11.39 -21.54 10.13
C LEU A 3 11.64 -22.94 9.53
N ASP A 4 10.59 -23.70 9.18
CA ASP A 4 10.73 -25.03 8.57
C ASP A 4 9.94 -25.15 7.25
N TYR A 5 9.98 -24.10 6.44
CA TYR A 5 9.84 -24.29 5.00
C TYR A 5 11.22 -24.07 4.40
N PRO A 6 11.96 -25.14 4.14
CA PRO A 6 13.16 -25.01 3.37
C PRO A 6 12.76 -24.52 1.98
N LEU A 7 13.18 -23.32 1.59
CA LEU A 7 13.38 -23.01 0.19
C LEU A 7 14.57 -23.87 -0.28
N ILE A 8 14.35 -25.18 -0.39
CA ILE A 8 15.29 -26.12 -0.99
C ILE A 8 15.23 -25.86 -2.49
N PHE A 9 16.03 -24.91 -2.95
CA PHE A 9 16.88 -25.24 -4.08
C PHE A 9 18.08 -25.95 -3.44
N PRO A 10 18.21 -27.28 -3.56
CA PRO A 10 19.39 -27.96 -3.07
C PRO A 10 20.61 -27.24 -3.66
N GLU A 11 21.61 -26.90 -2.84
CA GLU A 11 22.84 -26.26 -3.34
C GLU A 11 23.55 -27.12 -4.41
N ASP A 12 23.22 -28.42 -4.44
CA ASP A 12 23.67 -29.42 -5.43
C ASP A 12 22.58 -29.84 -6.44
N ALA A 13 21.44 -29.14 -6.52
CA ALA A 13 20.46 -29.41 -7.57
C ALA A 13 21.00 -28.89 -8.89
N GLU A 14 21.64 -29.79 -9.61
CA GLU A 14 21.91 -29.65 -11.02
C GLU A 14 20.65 -29.11 -11.70
N ILE A 15 20.69 -27.85 -12.17
CA ILE A 15 19.56 -27.18 -12.80
C ILE A 15 19.25 -27.94 -14.09
N ARG A 16 18.31 -28.87 -14.01
CA ARG A 16 17.87 -29.67 -15.14
C ARG A 16 16.72 -28.97 -15.82
N ILE A 17 16.87 -28.75 -17.12
CA ILE A 17 15.78 -28.26 -17.96
C ILE A 17 14.65 -29.31 -17.89
N PRO A 18 13.38 -28.91 -17.69
CA PRO A 18 12.27 -29.85 -17.71
C PRO A 18 12.23 -30.62 -19.04
N PRO A 19 11.74 -31.87 -19.04
CA PRO A 19 11.60 -32.66 -20.26
C PRO A 19 10.68 -31.94 -21.25
N GLU A 20 10.87 -32.24 -22.54
CA GLU A 20 10.03 -31.66 -23.58
C GLU A 20 8.55 -31.92 -23.32
N PRO A 21 7.68 -30.93 -23.54
CA PRO A 21 6.25 -31.11 -23.37
C PRO A 21 5.73 -32.17 -24.36
N ALA A 22 4.94 -33.13 -23.87
CA ALA A 22 4.40 -34.22 -24.71
C ALA A 22 3.40 -33.74 -25.78
N LYS A 23 2.88 -32.52 -25.65
CA LYS A 23 1.87 -31.96 -26.54
C LYS A 23 2.52 -31.03 -27.56
N ASN A 24 2.26 -31.30 -28.84
CA ASN A 24 2.67 -30.42 -29.92
C ASN A 24 2.00 -29.04 -29.80
N CYS A 25 2.74 -28.00 -30.17
CA CYS A 25 2.22 -26.64 -30.27
C CYS A 25 1.05 -26.56 -31.25
N SER A 26 0.14 -25.60 -31.04
CA SER A 26 -0.94 -25.37 -32.01
C SER A 26 -0.35 -24.87 -33.34
N ALA A 27 -0.85 -25.39 -34.47
CA ALA A 27 -0.36 -25.02 -35.81
C ALA A 27 -0.44 -23.50 -36.08
N LYS A 28 -1.44 -22.81 -35.50
CA LYS A 28 -1.57 -21.35 -35.59
C LYS A 28 -0.42 -20.62 -34.89
N LEU A 29 -0.01 -21.10 -33.72
CA LEU A 29 1.08 -20.50 -32.95
C LEU A 29 2.42 -20.78 -33.63
N GLU A 30 2.63 -22.00 -34.11
CA GLU A 30 3.84 -22.40 -34.83
C GLU A 30 4.04 -21.55 -36.09
N LYS A 31 2.99 -21.38 -36.90
CA LYS A 31 3.04 -20.51 -38.09
C LYS A 31 3.35 -19.06 -37.73
N LYS A 32 2.72 -18.52 -36.67
CA LYS A 32 2.96 -17.16 -36.19
C LYS A 32 4.43 -16.99 -35.76
N PHE A 33 4.97 -17.95 -35.03
CA PHE A 33 6.38 -17.93 -34.63
C PHE A 33 7.32 -18.00 -35.84
N GLU A 34 7.02 -18.88 -36.81
CA GLU A 34 7.81 -19.02 -38.02
C GLU A 34 7.85 -17.72 -38.84
N GLU A 35 6.72 -17.02 -38.96
CA GLU A 35 6.63 -15.70 -39.62
C GLU A 35 7.52 -14.65 -38.92
N TYR A 36 7.48 -14.57 -37.59
CA TYR A 36 8.36 -13.66 -36.84
C TYR A 36 9.83 -14.03 -36.98
N TYR A 37 10.15 -15.32 -36.92
CA TYR A 37 11.53 -15.81 -37.04
C TYR A 37 12.11 -15.52 -38.43
N LYS A 38 11.34 -15.77 -39.50
CA LYS A 38 11.73 -15.42 -40.88
C LYS A 38 11.96 -13.92 -41.03
N ARG A 39 11.09 -13.09 -40.45
CA ARG A 39 11.27 -11.63 -40.44
C ARG A 39 12.55 -11.23 -39.72
N PHE A 40 12.78 -11.75 -38.52
CA PHE A 40 14.00 -11.51 -37.74
C PHE A 40 15.25 -11.88 -38.54
N LYS A 41 15.29 -13.06 -39.17
CA LYS A 41 16.42 -13.49 -40.00
C LYS A 41 16.66 -12.61 -41.22
N LYS A 42 15.61 -12.04 -41.82
CA LYS A 42 15.72 -11.18 -43.00
C LYS A 42 16.17 -9.76 -42.66
N THR A 43 15.63 -9.17 -41.58
CA THR A 43 15.85 -7.75 -41.25
C THR A 43 16.87 -7.54 -40.14
N GLY A 44 17.21 -8.57 -39.37
CA GLY A 44 18.05 -8.45 -38.17
C GLY A 44 17.40 -7.66 -37.04
N VAL A 45 16.10 -7.36 -37.12
CA VAL A 45 15.40 -6.48 -36.16
C VAL A 45 14.99 -7.27 -34.93
N ASP A 46 15.66 -7.00 -33.82
CA ASP A 46 15.23 -7.43 -32.49
C ASP A 46 13.90 -6.76 -32.13
N GLN A 47 12.86 -7.58 -31.90
CA GLN A 47 11.53 -7.07 -31.55
C GLN A 47 11.53 -6.36 -30.20
N ASN A 48 12.34 -6.79 -29.23
CA ASN A 48 12.43 -6.14 -27.92
C ASN A 48 12.96 -4.72 -28.06
N VAL A 49 14.03 -4.54 -28.84
CA VAL A 49 14.58 -3.20 -29.15
C VAL A 49 13.54 -2.36 -29.91
N ALA A 50 12.91 -2.93 -30.93
CA ALA A 50 11.91 -2.24 -31.72
C ALA A 50 10.71 -1.77 -30.85
N ILE A 51 10.27 -2.58 -29.88
CA ILE A 51 9.21 -2.21 -28.93
C ILE A 51 9.67 -1.07 -28.02
N GLN A 52 10.89 -1.15 -27.47
CA GLN A 52 11.44 -0.11 -26.59
C GLN A 52 11.61 1.25 -27.28
N GLU A 53 11.86 1.27 -28.60
CA GLU A 53 11.98 2.51 -29.38
C GLU A 53 10.64 3.21 -29.63
N LEU A 54 9.51 2.47 -29.58
CA LEU A 54 8.18 3.02 -29.80
C LEU A 54 7.89 4.16 -28.81
N LYS A 55 7.40 5.28 -29.35
CA LYS A 55 7.07 6.47 -28.55
C LYS A 55 6.04 6.16 -27.47
N ASP A 56 5.03 5.38 -27.83
CA ASP A 56 3.96 5.02 -26.90
C ASP A 56 4.49 4.09 -25.80
N PHE A 57 5.42 3.19 -26.11
CA PHE A 57 6.02 2.30 -25.10
C PHE A 57 6.90 3.05 -24.08
N ARG A 58 7.51 4.15 -24.50
CA ARG A 58 8.24 5.07 -23.61
C ARG A 58 7.35 6.01 -22.80
N ASN A 59 6.04 6.03 -23.08
CA ASN A 59 5.08 6.82 -22.32
C ASN A 59 4.67 6.03 -21.06
N PRO A 60 4.85 6.57 -19.84
CA PRO A 60 4.44 5.90 -18.62
C PRO A 60 2.97 5.42 -18.62
N CYS A 61 2.07 6.11 -19.33
CA CYS A 61 0.66 5.69 -19.42
C CYS A 61 0.44 4.38 -20.22
N MET A 62 1.46 3.86 -20.90
CA MET A 62 1.38 2.54 -21.55
C MET A 62 1.27 1.41 -20.55
N TYR A 63 1.91 1.51 -19.37
CA TYR A 63 1.85 0.45 -18.36
C TYR A 63 0.43 0.23 -17.86
N GLU A 64 -0.32 1.30 -17.57
CA GLU A 64 -1.74 1.22 -17.19
C GLU A 64 -2.57 0.49 -18.25
N LYS A 65 -2.31 0.76 -19.53
CA LYS A 65 -2.99 0.07 -20.64
C LYS A 65 -2.61 -1.40 -20.73
N MET A 66 -1.34 -1.73 -20.53
CA MET A 66 -0.88 -3.12 -20.56
C MET A 66 -1.46 -3.93 -19.41
N ILE A 67 -1.49 -3.36 -18.20
CA ILE A 67 -2.10 -3.97 -17.02
C ILE A 67 -3.57 -4.31 -17.32
N SER A 68 -4.34 -3.33 -17.82
CA SER A 68 -5.75 -3.55 -18.17
C SER A 68 -5.96 -4.52 -19.33
N HIS A 69 -5.14 -4.47 -20.38
CA HIS A 69 -5.31 -5.31 -21.57
C HIS A 69 -4.89 -6.77 -21.34
N LEU A 70 -3.91 -7.00 -20.47
CA LEU A 70 -3.37 -8.33 -20.15
C LEU A 70 -3.98 -8.93 -18.88
N ASP A 71 -4.90 -8.21 -18.22
CA ASP A 71 -5.56 -8.61 -16.98
C ASP A 71 -4.53 -8.96 -15.89
N ILE A 72 -3.55 -8.07 -15.72
CA ILE A 72 -2.47 -8.25 -14.76
C ILE A 72 -2.93 -7.74 -13.39
N ASP A 73 -2.82 -8.62 -12.39
CA ASP A 73 -2.94 -8.25 -11.00
C ASP A 73 -1.66 -7.56 -10.51
N GLU A 74 -1.74 -6.25 -10.25
CA GLU A 74 -0.60 -5.40 -9.89
C GLU A 74 0.06 -5.80 -8.57
N ILE A 75 -0.69 -6.41 -7.66
CA ILE A 75 -0.18 -6.89 -6.37
C ILE A 75 -0.10 -8.42 -6.33
N GLY A 76 -0.37 -9.07 -7.47
CA GLY A 76 -0.38 -10.52 -7.59
C GLY A 76 0.97 -11.17 -7.30
N THR A 77 0.92 -12.46 -7.00
CA THR A 77 2.12 -13.25 -6.69
C THR A 77 2.09 -14.60 -7.38
N ASN A 78 3.28 -15.13 -7.66
CA ASN A 78 3.45 -16.51 -8.13
C ASN A 78 3.49 -17.53 -6.97
N PHE A 79 3.41 -17.07 -5.71
CA PHE A 79 3.31 -17.96 -4.56
C PHE A 79 1.91 -18.56 -4.43
N PRO A 80 1.79 -19.80 -3.91
CA PRO A 80 0.49 -20.35 -3.54
C PRO A 80 -0.16 -19.50 -2.45
N GLN A 81 -1.49 -19.32 -2.53
CA GLN A 81 -2.25 -18.47 -1.60
C GLN A 81 -2.14 -18.96 -0.15
N GLU A 82 -1.93 -20.25 0.06
CA GLU A 82 -1.70 -20.83 1.39
C GLU A 82 -0.41 -20.30 2.05
N LEU A 83 0.57 -19.88 1.25
CA LEU A 83 1.83 -19.32 1.72
C LEU A 83 1.77 -17.80 1.82
N TYR A 84 1.24 -17.15 0.80
CA TYR A 84 1.13 -15.70 0.75
C TYR A 84 -0.04 -15.28 -0.13
N ASP A 85 -0.98 -14.56 0.45
CA ASP A 85 -2.07 -13.92 -0.26
C ASP A 85 -1.93 -12.39 -0.19
N PRO A 86 -1.55 -11.72 -1.28
CA PRO A 86 -1.50 -10.26 -1.35
C PRO A 86 -2.85 -9.57 -1.06
N HIS A 87 -3.96 -10.30 -1.23
CA HIS A 87 -5.33 -9.80 -1.07
C HIS A 87 -5.95 -10.15 0.28
N TRP A 88 -5.17 -10.65 1.24
CA TRP A 88 -5.70 -11.15 2.51
C TRP A 88 -6.35 -10.05 3.37
N TRP A 89 -5.98 -8.78 3.16
CA TRP A 89 -6.58 -7.65 3.86
C TRP A 89 -7.96 -7.30 3.29
N GLY A 90 -8.97 -7.30 4.15
CA GLY A 90 -10.30 -6.82 3.81
C GLY A 90 -10.37 -5.28 3.76
N LYS A 91 -11.48 -4.76 3.24
CA LYS A 91 -11.71 -3.30 3.03
C LYS A 91 -11.55 -2.48 4.31
N GLU A 92 -11.88 -3.08 5.45
CA GLU A 92 -11.74 -2.49 6.78
C GLU A 92 -10.30 -2.16 7.18
N SER A 93 -9.33 -2.84 6.57
CA SER A 93 -7.90 -2.61 6.82
C SER A 93 -7.34 -1.42 6.03
N TYR A 94 -8.09 -0.87 5.07
CA TYR A 94 -7.64 0.24 4.23
C TYR A 94 -7.96 1.59 4.84
N TYR A 95 -7.15 2.59 4.45
CA TYR A 95 -7.16 3.95 4.99
C TYR A 95 -8.56 4.56 5.11
N GLU A 96 -9.37 4.45 4.07
CA GLU A 96 -10.71 5.06 4.02
C GLU A 96 -11.64 4.52 5.12
N GLU A 97 -11.65 3.21 5.35
CA GLU A 97 -12.50 2.59 6.37
C GLU A 97 -11.98 2.85 7.78
N LEU A 98 -10.66 2.82 7.97
CA LEU A 98 -10.04 3.17 9.25
C LEU A 98 -10.33 4.63 9.64
N SER A 99 -10.22 5.56 8.68
CA SER A 99 -10.51 6.97 8.88
C SER A 99 -11.98 7.21 9.26
N LYS A 100 -12.91 6.53 8.58
CA LYS A 100 -14.34 6.57 8.92
C LYS A 100 -14.59 6.05 10.34
N ALA A 101 -14.05 4.90 10.68
CA ALA A 101 -14.21 4.30 12.01
C ALA A 101 -13.67 5.23 13.12
N GLN A 102 -12.48 5.81 12.91
CA GLN A 102 -11.87 6.75 13.85
C GLN A 102 -12.73 8.00 14.04
N LYS A 103 -13.26 8.57 12.96
CA LYS A 103 -14.13 9.75 13.02
C LYS A 103 -15.40 9.48 13.81
N ILE A 104 -16.07 8.35 13.53
CA ILE A 104 -17.30 7.95 14.23
C ILE A 104 -17.05 7.83 15.74
N GLU A 105 -15.94 7.19 16.14
CA GLU A 105 -15.60 7.03 17.55
C GLU A 105 -15.24 8.37 18.22
N MET A 106 -14.54 9.26 17.52
CA MET A 106 -14.22 10.61 18.01
C MET A 106 -15.50 11.45 18.22
N ASP A 107 -16.42 11.42 17.27
CA ASP A 107 -17.70 12.13 17.35
C ASP A 107 -18.56 11.59 18.50
N ARG A 108 -18.57 10.26 18.70
CA ARG A 108 -19.26 9.60 19.82
C ARG A 108 -18.70 10.08 21.16
N ARG A 109 -17.37 10.06 21.33
CA ARG A 109 -16.68 10.51 22.56
C ARG A 109 -16.89 12.00 22.82
N GLU A 110 -16.91 12.82 21.77
CA GLU A 110 -17.18 14.25 21.94
C GLU A 110 -18.61 14.50 22.40
N LYS A 111 -19.59 13.81 21.82
CA LYS A 111 -20.99 13.90 22.25
C LYS A 111 -21.15 13.52 23.72
N GLU A 112 -20.56 12.41 24.15
CA GLU A 112 -20.56 11.99 25.56
C GLU A 112 -19.90 13.01 26.49
N ARG A 113 -18.81 13.66 26.04
CA ARG A 113 -18.16 14.74 26.81
C ARG A 113 -19.03 15.98 26.93
N ARG A 114 -19.77 16.34 25.87
CA ARG A 114 -20.68 17.50 25.85
C ARG A 114 -21.92 17.23 26.72
N GLU A 115 -22.39 15.98 26.75
CA GLU A 115 -23.60 15.56 27.49
C GLU A 115 -23.33 15.24 28.97
N ARG A 116 -22.06 15.01 29.37
CA ARG A 116 -21.71 14.87 30.79
C ARG A 116 -21.96 16.20 31.54
N PRO A 117 -22.88 16.25 32.52
CA PRO A 117 -23.12 17.45 33.29
C PRO A 117 -21.87 17.83 34.11
N LYS A 118 -21.53 19.12 34.13
CA LYS A 118 -20.48 19.68 34.99
C LYS A 118 -20.88 19.46 36.45
N ILE A 119 -20.38 18.38 37.06
CA ILE A 119 -20.43 18.21 38.51
C ILE A 119 -19.60 19.35 39.10
N GLY A 120 -20.29 20.24 39.82
CA GLY A 120 -19.68 21.36 40.50
C GLY A 120 -18.65 20.85 41.51
N PHE A 121 -17.38 21.03 41.19
CA PHE A 121 -16.32 20.90 42.17
C PHE A 121 -16.46 22.07 43.14
N THR A 122 -17.09 21.84 44.29
CA THR A 122 -17.10 22.80 45.40
C THR A 122 -15.68 22.88 45.95
N PRO A 123 -14.97 24.01 45.87
CA PRO A 123 -13.73 24.16 46.62
C PRO A 123 -14.10 24.15 48.11
N GLY A 124 -13.71 23.08 48.80
CA GLY A 124 -13.85 22.99 50.25
C GLY A 124 -13.09 24.13 50.91
N VAL A 125 -13.83 25.04 51.55
CA VAL A 125 -13.30 26.10 52.40
C VAL A 125 -12.50 25.46 53.54
N LYS A 126 -11.18 25.62 53.50
CA LYS A 126 -10.33 25.49 54.70
C LYS A 126 -9.87 26.89 55.09
N LYS A 127 -10.25 27.31 56.30
CA LYS A 127 -9.76 28.54 56.92
C LYS A 127 -8.26 28.40 57.20
N VAL A 128 -7.56 29.43 56.72
CA VAL A 128 -6.25 30.02 57.03
C VAL A 128 -5.47 29.46 58.22
N ASP A 129 -4.17 29.18 57.99
CA ASP A 129 -3.07 29.76 58.78
C ASP A 129 -1.88 30.08 57.84
N GLN A 130 -1.24 31.22 58.10
CA GLN A 130 -0.24 31.90 57.26
C GLN A 130 1.12 31.18 57.22
N LEU A 131 1.84 31.30 56.09
CA LEU A 131 3.07 32.12 55.96
C LEU A 131 3.69 31.97 54.54
N GLY A 132 3.84 33.09 53.82
CA GLY A 132 5.04 33.35 53.02
C GLY A 132 4.98 33.32 51.47
N VAL A 133 4.68 34.49 50.86
CA VAL A 133 5.29 35.09 49.63
C VAL A 133 5.14 34.31 48.30
N GLY A 134 4.64 34.83 47.18
CA GLY A 134 4.23 36.16 46.76
C GLY A 134 3.67 36.12 45.31
N SER A 135 2.84 37.12 44.99
CA SER A 135 2.07 37.41 43.76
C SER A 135 2.86 37.34 42.42
N SER A 136 2.28 37.21 41.22
CA SER A 136 1.23 38.06 40.63
C SER A 136 0.61 37.51 39.34
N ASN A 137 -0.72 37.59 39.29
CA ASN A 137 -1.64 38.14 38.27
C ASN A 137 -1.49 37.90 36.75
N ASN A 138 -2.67 37.56 36.20
CA ASN A 138 -3.11 37.62 34.81
C ASN A 138 -2.70 38.89 34.03
N SER A 139 -2.47 38.69 32.74
CA SER A 139 -2.91 39.62 31.69
C SER A 139 -3.50 38.85 30.51
N ASP A 140 -4.75 39.19 30.19
CA ASP A 140 -5.40 38.92 28.91
C ASP A 140 -4.57 39.51 27.77
N ILE A 141 -4.24 38.71 26.75
CA ILE A 141 -3.92 39.22 25.41
C ILE A 141 -4.67 38.40 24.36
N SER A 142 -5.38 39.17 23.55
CA SER A 142 -6.18 38.86 22.37
C SER A 142 -5.51 37.94 21.35
N GLY A 143 -6.36 37.32 20.53
CA GLY A 143 -6.02 36.22 19.65
C GLY A 143 -4.89 36.48 18.65
N GLU A 144 -4.01 35.50 18.54
CA GLU A 144 -3.26 35.23 17.33
C GLU A 144 -3.00 33.72 17.20
N LYS A 145 -3.39 33.17 16.05
CA LYS A 145 -3.38 31.73 15.77
C LYS A 145 -1.95 31.21 15.75
N ARG A 146 -1.63 30.25 16.62
CA ARG A 146 -0.34 29.54 16.61
C ARG A 146 -0.24 28.67 15.35
N LYS A 147 0.64 29.04 14.42
CA LYS A 147 1.06 28.19 13.29
C LYS A 147 1.67 26.90 13.83
N THR A 148 1.22 25.76 13.30
CA THR A 148 1.82 24.46 13.58
C THR A 148 2.74 24.05 12.43
N ARG A 149 3.67 23.14 12.73
CA ARG A 149 4.79 22.70 11.86
C ARG A 149 4.37 22.04 10.54
N PHE A 150 3.08 21.99 10.22
CA PHE A 150 2.52 21.32 9.05
C PHE A 150 2.22 22.23 7.86
N ASP A 151 2.57 23.52 7.95
CA ASP A 151 2.20 24.53 6.95
C ASP A 151 3.45 25.29 6.46
N GLN A 152 4.44 24.55 5.94
CA GLN A 152 5.62 25.08 5.23
C GLN A 152 5.46 24.93 3.73
#